data_AF-A0A644U3G5-F1
#
_entry.id   AF-A0A644U3G5-F1
#
_cell.length_a   1.000
_cell.length_b   1.000
_cell.length_c   1.000
_cell.angle_alpha   90.00
_cell.angle_beta   90.00
_cell.angle_gamma   90.00
#
_symmetry.space_group_name_H-M   'P 1'
#
loop_
_entity.id
_entity.type
_entity.pdbx_description
1 polymer ?
#
loop_
_entity_poly.entity_id
_entity_poly.type
_entity_poly.pdbx_seq_one_letter_code
_entity_poly.pdbx_strand_id
1 'polypeptide(L)' 'MKHWYDFAELLDRTKLKELVDAGLSVRELSVREGCSRQCVETALKRHGLTAKGQRGVMPRFIRRR' A
#
# COMPACT_ATOMS: atom_id res chain seq x y z
N MET A 1 4.28 2.38 19.36
CA MET A 1 4.29 1.79 18.00
C MET A 1 3.48 2.72 17.11
N LYS A 2 3.97 3.11 15.93
CA LYS A 2 3.19 3.94 15.01
C LYS A 2 2.23 3.06 14.24
N HIS A 3 0.95 3.41 14.25
CA HIS A 3 -0.09 2.67 13.55
C HIS A 3 -0.46 3.40 12.26
N TRP A 4 -1.17 2.71 11.38
CA TRP A 4 -1.49 3.23 10.05
C TRP A 4 -2.37 4.49 10.08
N TYR A 5 -3.14 4.68 11.15
CA TYR A 5 -3.96 5.88 11.40
C TYR A 5 -3.16 7.10 11.88
N ASP A 6 -1.90 6.94 12.30
CA ASP A 6 -1.01 8.07 12.59
C ASP A 6 -0.53 8.79 11.32
N PHE A 7 -0.70 8.17 10.15
CA PHE A 7 -0.28 8.72 8.86
C PHE A 7 -1.50 9.23 8.10
N ALA A 8 -1.63 10.55 7.98
CA ALA A 8 -2.76 11.20 7.31
C ALA A 8 -2.96 10.72 5.86
N GLU A 9 -1.88 10.36 5.16
CA GLU A 9 -1.96 9.89 3.77
C GLU A 9 -2.46 8.44 3.64
N LEU A 10 -2.24 7.61 4.67
CA LEU A 10 -2.78 6.25 4.74
C LEU A 10 -4.20 6.22 5.28
N LEU A 11 -4.60 7.23 6.06
CA LEU A 11 -5.96 7.40 6.58
C LEU A 11 -6.94 7.87 5.49
N ASP A 12 -6.46 8.72 4.57
CA ASP A 12 -7.28 9.22 3.48
C ASP A 12 -7.41 8.17 2.37
N ARG A 13 -8.60 7.56 2.30
CA ARG A 13 -8.92 6.54 1.29
C ARG A 13 -8.71 7.05 -0.14
N THR A 14 -9.02 8.31 -0.41
CA THR A 14 -8.98 8.87 -1.76
C THR A 14 -7.54 9.01 -2.22
N LYS A 15 -6.69 9.63 -1.40
CA LYS A 15 -5.24 9.69 -1.66
C LYS A 15 -4.62 8.30 -1.81
N LEU A 16 -4.94 7.39 -0.89
CA LEU A 16 -4.41 6.02 -0.95
C LEU A 16 -4.83 5.31 -2.24
N LYS A 17 -6.08 5.53 -2.70
CA LYS A 17 -6.55 5.02 -3.98
C LYS A 17 -5.78 5.65 -5.14
N GLU A 18 -5.60 6.97 -5.18
CA GLU A 18 -4.87 7.66 -6.26
C GLU A 18 -3.44 7.15 -6.40
N LEU A 19 -2.74 6.93 -5.28
CA LEU A 19 -1.38 6.39 -5.29
C LEU A 19 -1.33 4.95 -5.81
N VAL A 20 -2.31 4.12 -5.42
CA VAL A 20 -2.44 2.75 -5.93
C VAL A 20 -2.79 2.73 -7.42
N ASP A 21 -3.67 3.63 -7.87
CA ASP A 21 -4.09 3.80 -9.26
C ASP A 21 -2.91 4.26 -10.15
N ALA A 22 -2.09 5.17 -9.61
CA ALA A 22 -0.80 5.57 -10.20
C ALA A 22 0.23 4.43 -10.26
N GLY A 23 -0.09 3.26 -9.68
CA GLY A 23 0.70 2.04 -9.78
C GLY A 23 1.77 1.89 -8.71
N LEU A 24 1.75 2.72 -7.66
CA LEU A 24 2.70 2.60 -6.56
C LEU A 24 2.54 1.27 -5.83
N SER A 25 3.67 0.64 -5.55
CA SER A 25 3.72 -0.60 -4.77
C SER A 25 3.71 -0.33 -3.27
N VAL A 26 3.32 -1.33 -2.47
CA VAL A 26 3.37 -1.27 -1.00
C VAL A 26 4.74 -0.82 -0.49
N ARG A 27 5.83 -1.25 -1.14
CA ARG A 27 7.19 -0.84 -0.80
C ARG A 27 7.42 0.66 -1.05
N GLU A 28 6.93 1.19 -2.16
CA GLU A 28 7.12 2.60 -2.51
C GLU A 28 6.33 3.49 -1.57
N LEU A 29 5.07 3.12 -1.29
CA LEU A 29 4.25 3.76 -0.27
C LEU A 29 4.93 3.75 1.10
N SER A 30 5.51 2.61 1.49
CA SER A 30 6.22 2.51 2.78
C SER A 30 7.44 3.42 2.88
N VAL A 31 8.19 3.58 1.78
CA VAL A 31 9.38 4.44 1.73
C VAL A 31 8.98 5.91 1.69
N ARG A 32 7.93 6.24 0.94
CA ARG A 32 7.41 7.60 0.81
C ARG A 32 6.85 8.14 2.13
N GLU A 33 6.01 7.35 2.79
CA GLU A 33 5.37 7.73 4.05
C GLU A 33 6.26 7.52 5.26
N GLY A 34 7.41 6.85 5.10
CA GLY A 34 8.28 6.48 6.21
C GLY A 34 7.63 5.49 7.18
N CYS A 35 6.62 4.75 6.73
CA CYS A 35 5.90 3.77 7.54
C CYS A 35 6.35 2.33 7.21
N SER A 36 6.17 1.41 8.15
CA SER A 36 6.42 -0.02 7.87
C SER A 36 5.49 -0.57 6.78
N ARG A 37 5.96 -1.54 6.00
CA ARG A 37 5.12 -2.21 4.97
C ARG A 37 3.81 -2.77 5.53
N GLN A 38 3.85 -3.37 6.73
CA GLN A 38 2.66 -3.87 7.41
C GLN A 38 1.64 -2.77 7.74
N CYS A 39 2.11 -1.53 7.95
CA CYS A 39 1.25 -0.37 8.17
C CYS A 39 0.42 -0.09 6.91
N VAL A 40 1.10 -0.02 5.75
CA VAL A 40 0.46 0.15 4.44
C VAL A 40 -0.50 -1.00 4.13
N GLU A 41 -0.09 -2.25 4.37
CA GLU A 41 -0.96 -3.41 4.12
C GLU A 41 -2.23 -3.39 4.97
N THR A 42 -2.12 -2.97 6.22
CA THR A 42 -3.27 -2.83 7.12
C THR A 42 -4.20 -1.70 6.69
N ALA A 43 -3.64 -0.55 6.29
CA ALA A 43 -4.42 0.58 5.73
C ALA A 43 -5.18 0.15 4.47
N LEU A 44 -4.48 -0.46 3.51
CA LEU A 44 -5.07 -0.96 2.27
C LEU A 44 -6.21 -1.93 2.55
N LYS A 45 -5.99 -2.92 3.43
CA LYS A 45 -7.02 -3.88 3.83
C LYS A 45 -8.22 -3.20 4.49
N ARG A 46 -7.99 -2.20 5.33
CA ARG A 46 -9.05 -1.45 6.02
C ARG A 46 -9.88 -0.60 5.06
N HIS A 47 -9.25 -0.01 4.05
CA HIS A 47 -9.90 0.79 3.02
C HIS A 47 -10.45 -0.03 1.84
N GLY A 48 -10.25 -1.36 1.84
CA GLY A 48 -10.69 -2.25 0.78
C GLY A 48 -9.91 -2.09 -0.54
N LEU A 49 -8.67 -1.59 -0.45
CA LEU A 49 -7.78 -1.36 -1.58
C LEU A 49 -6.76 -2.49 -1.69
N THR A 50 -6.29 -2.75 -2.91
CA THR A 50 -5.21 -3.71 -3.17
C THR A 50 -4.13 -3.04 -3.99
N ALA A 51 -2.87 -3.20 -3.58
CA ALA A 51 -1.73 -2.58 -4.22
C ALA A 51 -0.75 -3.64 -4.74
N LYS A 52 0.10 -3.25 -5.70
CA LYS A 52 1.18 -4.13 -6.17
C LYS A 52 2.16 -4.42 -5.03
N GLY A 53 2.54 -5.68 -4.87
CA GLY A 53 3.47 -6.13 -3.83
C GLY A 53 2.85 -6.31 -2.44
N GLN A 54 1.52 -6.24 -2.29
CA GLN A 54 0.82 -6.69 -1.08
C GLN A 54 0.96 -8.21 -0.95
N ARG A 55 1.26 -8.70 0.25
CA ARG A 55 1.52 -10.12 0.51
C ARG A 55 0.23 -10.92 0.23
N GLY A 56 0.29 -11.83 -0.73
CA GLY A 56 -0.87 -12.61 -1.21
C GLY A 56 -1.52 -12.07 -2.50
N VAL A 57 -1.20 -10.85 -2.94
CA VAL A 57 -1.54 -10.37 -4.28
C VAL A 57 -0.43 -10.84 -5.22
N MET A 58 -0.65 -11.99 -5.85
CA MET A 58 0.29 -12.55 -6.81
C MET A 58 0.58 -11.51 -7.90
N PRO A 59 1.84 -11.08 -8.10
CA PRO A 59 2.16 -10.14 -9.17
C PRO A 59 1.78 -10.80 -10.49
N ARG A 60 0.86 -10.18 -11.25
CA ARG A 60 0.33 -10.71 -12.52
C ARG A 60 1.39 -10.95 -13.61
N PHE A 61 2.63 -10.54 -13.39
CA PHE A 61 3.75 -10.76 -14.30
C PHE A 61 4.93 -11.42 -13.61
N ILE A 62 4.83 -12.73 -13.42
CA ILE A 62 6.01 -13.61 -13.48
C ILE A 62 5.87 -14.42 -14.77
N ARG A 63 6.02 -13.77 -15.92
CA ARG A 63 6.58 -14.46 -17.09
C ARG A 63 8.09 -14.44 -16.89
N ARG A 64 8.62 -15.44 -16.17
CA ARG A 64 10.05 -15.77 -16.30
C ARG A 64 10.24 -16.26 -17.73
N ARG A 65 11.05 -15.53 -18.49
CA ARG A 65 11.58 -15.98 -19.78
C ARG A 65 12.69 -16.98 -19.54
#